data_AF-A0A7Z0Q163-F1
#
_entry.id   AF-A0A7Z0Q163-F1
#
_cell.length_a   1.000
_cell.length_b   1.000
_cell.length_c   1.000
_cell.angle_alpha   90.00
_cell.angle_beta   90.00
_cell.angle_gamma   90.00
#
_symmetry.space_group_name_H-M   'P 1'
#
loop_
_entity.id
_entity.type
_entity.pdbx_description
1 polymer ?
#
loop_
_entity_poly.entity_id
_entity_poly.type
_entity_poly.pdbx_seq_one_letter_code
_entity_poly.pdbx_strand_id
1 'polypeptide(L)'
;MFLGVAAAALLVAGCGSDDGAATGPSPADGAGTASDAAPESSATTAGPLAVAVTGPQEGVAASGADMEEPPGKPDNGADFTTQVEYALQGDLLSDARVAGRTTAVCPHGVTREAKASSACTVTYEGVEIPYTVTIGETYEPDDVLTPYRAEPQKRLLVARRVHHEFWERFGGDAGTELSCDEIPVAAAVDGSAPSGYTCQTVRDGGAATRYTVAADADGPRFDRVQD
;
A
#
# COMPACT_ATOMS: atom_id res chain seq x y z
N MET A 1 -48.82 21.61 24.93
CA MET A 1 -49.66 20.64 25.67
C MET A 1 -48.76 19.44 25.98
N PHE A 2 -48.41 19.31 27.27
CA PHE A 2 -47.66 18.25 28.00
C PHE A 2 -46.30 17.78 27.44
N LEU A 3 -45.14 18.12 28.06
CA LEU A 3 -44.51 17.61 29.33
C LEU A 3 -44.03 16.14 29.18
N GLY A 4 -42.83 15.70 29.57
CA GLY A 4 -41.67 16.20 30.37
C GLY A 4 -40.48 15.23 30.16
N VAL A 5 -39.20 15.61 30.29
CA VAL A 5 -38.32 15.72 31.49
C VAL A 5 -38.26 14.48 32.40
N ALA A 6 -37.08 13.84 32.46
CA ALA A 6 -36.32 13.37 33.65
C ALA A 6 -35.11 12.52 33.16
N ALA A 7 -33.82 12.82 33.41
CA ALA A 7 -33.03 13.07 34.63
C ALA A 7 -32.64 11.81 35.45
N ALA A 8 -31.40 11.36 35.21
CA ALA A 8 -30.30 11.03 36.15
C ALA A 8 -30.38 9.89 37.21
N ALA A 9 -29.15 9.52 37.63
CA ALA A 9 -28.67 8.76 38.82
C ALA A 9 -28.47 7.24 38.63
N LEU A 10 -27.25 6.69 38.64
CA LEU A 10 -26.16 6.56 39.65
C LEU A 10 -26.23 5.25 40.47
N LEU A 11 -25.12 4.50 40.35
CA LEU A 11 -24.45 3.62 41.33
C LEU A 11 -25.17 2.37 41.87
N VAL A 12 -24.43 1.24 41.92
CA VAL A 12 -23.89 0.64 43.17
C VAL A 12 -23.19 -0.69 42.83
N ALA A 13 -22.03 -0.91 43.44
CA ALA A 13 -21.26 -2.15 43.44
C ALA A 13 -21.98 -3.28 44.20
N GLY A 14 -21.80 -4.53 43.77
CA GLY A 14 -22.32 -5.70 44.48
C GLY A 14 -21.48 -6.95 44.20
N CYS A 15 -20.59 -7.27 45.13
CA CYS A 15 -20.09 -8.62 45.37
C CYS A 15 -21.21 -9.50 45.93
N GLY A 16 -21.22 -10.78 45.57
CA GLY A 16 -21.94 -11.81 46.30
C GLY A 16 -22.00 -13.15 45.55
N SER A 17 -21.36 -14.18 46.12
CA SER A 17 -22.06 -15.43 46.47
C SER A 17 -21.16 -16.31 47.36
N ASP A 18 -21.79 -16.67 48.48
CA ASP A 18 -21.40 -17.46 49.63
C ASP A 18 -20.89 -18.88 49.34
N ASP A 19 -20.05 -19.41 50.22
CA ASP A 19 -20.17 -20.79 50.69
C ASP A 19 -19.72 -20.95 52.15
N GLY A 20 -20.51 -21.72 52.89
CA GLY A 20 -20.52 -21.83 54.34
C GLY A 20 -19.44 -22.72 54.96
N ALA A 21 -19.38 -22.58 56.29
CA ALA A 21 -18.38 -23.06 57.24
C ALA A 21 -18.19 -24.59 57.35
N ALA A 22 -16.96 -25.03 57.72
CA ALA A 22 -16.68 -25.66 59.04
C ALA A 22 -15.20 -26.11 59.22
N THR A 23 -14.53 -25.51 60.22
CA THR A 23 -13.56 -26.08 61.20
C THR A 23 -12.35 -26.95 60.79
N GLY A 24 -11.13 -26.45 61.12
CA GLY A 24 -9.94 -27.27 61.46
C GLY A 24 -8.60 -26.50 61.35
N PRO A 25 -7.61 -26.70 62.26
CA PRO A 25 -6.65 -25.66 62.67
C PRO A 25 -5.34 -25.57 61.87
N SER A 26 -4.71 -24.38 61.92
CA SER A 26 -3.34 -24.07 61.45
C SER A 26 -2.24 -24.97 62.05
N PRO A 27 -1.07 -25.06 61.39
CA PRO A 27 0.02 -24.16 61.79
C PRO A 27 0.86 -23.58 60.63
N ALA A 28 1.27 -22.33 60.86
CA ALA A 28 2.54 -21.63 60.57
C ALA A 28 3.48 -22.03 59.40
N ASP A 29 3.92 -20.96 58.73
CA ASP A 29 5.23 -20.71 58.12
C ASP A 29 5.60 -21.37 56.78
N GLY A 30 5.67 -20.53 55.76
CA GLY A 30 6.27 -20.84 54.47
C GLY A 30 6.14 -19.68 53.50
N ALA A 31 6.96 -18.65 53.66
CA ALA A 31 7.11 -17.56 52.70
C ALA A 31 7.51 -18.12 51.33
N GLY A 32 6.59 -18.06 50.37
CA GLY A 32 6.83 -18.39 48.97
C GLY A 32 6.39 -17.20 48.13
N THR A 33 7.27 -16.22 47.98
CA THR A 33 7.15 -15.17 46.97
C THR A 33 7.22 -15.84 45.60
N ALA A 34 6.08 -16.20 45.03
CA ALA A 34 5.98 -16.51 43.61
C ALA A 34 6.19 -15.18 42.87
N SER A 35 7.45 -14.91 42.52
CA SER A 35 7.76 -13.92 41.50
C SER A 35 7.07 -14.38 40.22
N ASP A 36 6.06 -13.62 39.81
CA ASP A 36 5.64 -13.54 38.41
C ASP A 36 6.88 -13.19 37.59
N ALA A 37 7.56 -14.22 37.08
CA ALA A 37 8.45 -14.07 35.96
C ALA A 37 7.57 -13.87 34.74
N ALA A 38 7.24 -12.60 34.47
CA ALA A 38 6.81 -12.18 33.15
C ALA A 38 7.81 -12.78 32.14
N PRO A 39 7.34 -13.41 31.05
CA PRO A 39 8.26 -13.91 30.05
C PRO A 39 9.00 -12.69 29.48
N GLU A 40 10.31 -12.65 29.71
CA GLU A 40 11.18 -11.71 29.02
C GLU A 40 11.04 -12.00 27.53
N SER A 41 10.23 -11.18 26.87
CA SER A 41 10.17 -11.11 25.42
C SER A 41 11.59 -10.83 24.96
N SER A 42 12.25 -11.88 24.49
CA SER A 42 13.54 -11.81 23.85
C SER A 42 13.33 -11.08 22.53
N ALA A 43 13.23 -9.75 22.61
CA ALA A 43 13.34 -8.86 21.47
C ALA A 43 14.74 -9.06 20.91
N THR A 44 14.86 -10.03 20.00
CA THR A 44 16.03 -10.16 19.15
C THR A 44 16.14 -8.84 18.42
N THR A 45 17.19 -8.06 18.72
CA THR A 45 17.49 -6.82 18.02
C THR A 45 17.59 -7.14 16.53
N ALA A 46 16.56 -6.78 15.75
CA ALA A 46 16.57 -7.02 14.32
C ALA A 46 17.55 -6.04 13.68
N GLY A 47 18.58 -6.57 13.02
CA GLY A 47 19.50 -5.75 12.22
C GLY A 47 18.79 -5.11 11.01
N PRO A 48 19.40 -4.08 10.39
CA PRO A 48 18.84 -3.40 9.22
C PRO A 48 18.65 -4.36 8.03
N LEU A 49 17.63 -4.10 7.20
CA LEU A 49 17.44 -4.78 5.91
C LEU A 49 18.47 -4.29 4.88
N ALA A 50 18.49 -4.94 3.70
CA ALA A 50 19.53 -4.79 2.69
C ALA A 50 19.75 -3.34 2.19
N VAL A 51 18.68 -2.54 2.09
CA VAL A 51 18.72 -1.18 1.56
C VAL A 51 18.39 -0.18 2.65
N ALA A 52 19.35 0.65 3.05
CA ALA A 52 19.09 1.76 3.95
C ALA A 52 18.33 2.89 3.24
N VAL A 53 17.29 3.42 3.89
CA VAL A 53 16.47 4.53 3.38
C VAL A 53 16.81 5.79 4.21
N THR A 54 17.79 6.56 3.74
CA THR A 54 18.38 7.64 4.54
C THR A 54 17.78 9.03 4.30
N GLY A 55 16.86 9.16 3.33
CA GLY A 55 16.34 10.46 2.90
C GLY A 55 15.26 10.34 1.83
N PRO A 56 14.66 11.49 1.44
CA PRO A 56 13.79 11.53 0.28
C PRO A 56 14.60 11.14 -0.96
N GLN A 57 13.99 10.37 -1.85
CA GLN A 57 14.66 9.92 -3.05
C GLN A 57 14.54 10.96 -4.15
N GLU A 58 15.67 11.36 -4.73
CA GLU A 58 15.72 12.23 -5.90
C GLU A 58 15.05 11.56 -7.11
N GLY A 59 14.41 12.37 -7.96
CA GLY A 59 13.74 11.90 -9.19
C GLY A 59 12.37 11.26 -8.97
N VAL A 60 11.82 11.34 -7.75
CA VAL A 60 10.41 11.03 -7.49
C VAL A 60 9.61 12.33 -7.56
N ALA A 61 8.66 12.39 -8.49
CA ALA A 61 7.79 13.55 -8.70
C ALA A 61 6.80 13.71 -7.54
N ALA A 62 6.39 14.93 -7.21
CA ALA A 62 5.46 15.22 -6.10
C ALA A 62 4.01 14.77 -6.37
N SER A 63 3.66 14.60 -7.64
CA SER A 63 2.41 13.98 -8.08
C SER A 63 2.59 13.36 -9.47
N GLY A 64 1.63 12.53 -9.89
CA GLY A 64 1.61 12.00 -11.26
C GLY A 64 1.46 13.10 -12.31
N ALA A 65 0.82 14.22 -11.97
CA ALA A 65 0.64 15.36 -12.87
C ALA A 65 1.95 16.14 -13.13
N ASP A 66 2.96 15.95 -12.29
CA ASP A 66 4.29 16.55 -12.47
C ASP A 66 5.22 15.68 -13.35
N MET A 67 4.71 14.54 -13.85
CA MET A 67 5.46 13.68 -14.76
C MET A 67 5.53 14.27 -16.16
N GLU A 68 6.69 14.12 -16.80
CA GLU A 68 6.85 14.44 -18.21
C GLU A 68 5.98 13.51 -19.07
N GLU A 69 5.46 14.03 -20.19
CA GLU A 69 4.76 13.22 -21.18
C GLU A 69 5.69 12.11 -21.72
N PRO A 70 5.17 10.90 -22.00
CA PRO A 70 5.95 9.85 -22.62
C PRO A 70 6.47 10.30 -24.00
N PRO A 71 7.63 9.79 -24.44
CA PRO A 71 8.15 10.12 -25.76
C PRO A 71 7.23 9.58 -26.87
N GLY A 72 7.34 10.14 -28.08
CA GLY A 72 6.65 9.60 -29.26
C GLY A 72 5.17 9.96 -29.33
N LYS A 73 4.81 11.19 -28.93
CA LYS A 73 3.44 11.72 -29.06
C LYS A 73 2.90 11.50 -30.47
N PRO A 74 1.72 10.87 -30.62
CA PRO A 74 1.14 10.64 -31.93
C PRO A 74 0.66 11.95 -32.56
N ASP A 75 0.63 11.97 -33.89
CA ASP A 75 0.02 13.05 -34.64
C ASP A 75 -1.49 13.16 -34.34
N ASN A 76 -2.07 14.35 -34.49
CA ASN A 76 -3.49 14.61 -34.21
C ASN A 76 -4.48 13.72 -35.01
N GLY A 77 -4.02 13.09 -36.09
CA GLY A 77 -4.81 12.18 -36.93
C GLY A 77 -4.43 10.71 -36.78
N ALA A 78 -3.61 10.34 -35.80
CA ALA A 78 -3.27 8.95 -35.53
C ALA A 78 -4.52 8.14 -35.23
N ASP A 79 -4.49 6.84 -35.52
CA ASP A 79 -5.61 5.97 -35.23
C ASP A 79 -5.86 5.85 -33.72
N PHE A 80 -7.08 5.45 -33.36
CA PHE A 80 -7.51 5.38 -31.97
C PHE A 80 -6.65 4.42 -31.12
N THR A 81 -6.16 3.32 -31.69
CA THR A 81 -5.29 2.39 -30.96
C THR A 81 -3.99 3.09 -30.57
N THR A 82 -3.33 3.75 -31.52
CA THR A 82 -2.10 4.51 -31.26
C THR A 82 -2.31 5.59 -30.18
N GLN A 83 -3.45 6.27 -30.19
CA GLN A 83 -3.79 7.26 -29.15
C GLN A 83 -3.96 6.62 -27.77
N VAL A 84 -4.65 5.47 -27.68
CA VAL A 84 -4.82 4.71 -26.44
C VAL A 84 -3.49 4.19 -25.92
N GLU A 85 -2.63 3.64 -26.79
CA GLU A 85 -1.29 3.17 -26.41
C GLU A 85 -0.43 4.31 -25.84
N TYR A 86 -0.48 5.50 -26.44
CA TYR A 86 0.22 6.66 -25.89
C TYR A 86 -0.35 7.10 -24.53
N ALA A 87 -1.67 7.15 -24.39
CA ALA A 87 -2.32 7.51 -23.13
C ALA A 87 -1.98 6.52 -22.00
N LEU A 88 -1.99 5.22 -22.29
CA LEU A 88 -1.61 4.16 -21.34
C LEU A 88 -0.18 4.30 -20.83
N GLN A 89 0.76 4.75 -21.69
CA GLN A 89 2.13 5.05 -21.26
C GLN A 89 2.17 6.23 -20.28
N GLY A 90 1.39 7.27 -20.55
CA GLY A 90 1.30 8.45 -19.69
C GLY A 90 0.68 8.13 -18.33
N ASP A 91 -0.40 7.33 -18.32
CA ASP A 91 -1.05 6.86 -17.10
C ASP A 91 -0.06 6.05 -16.25
N LEU A 92 0.67 5.10 -16.86
CA LEU A 92 1.65 4.29 -16.14
C LEU A 92 2.83 5.13 -15.60
N LEU A 93 3.29 6.14 -16.33
CA LEU A 93 4.32 7.07 -15.84
C LEU A 93 3.82 7.93 -14.68
N SER A 94 2.58 8.41 -14.78
CA SER A 94 1.90 9.17 -13.72
C SER A 94 1.78 8.33 -12.45
N ASP A 95 1.41 7.06 -12.57
CA ASP A 95 1.40 6.10 -11.48
C ASP A 95 2.82 5.77 -10.98
N ALA A 96 3.82 5.68 -11.85
CA ALA A 96 5.20 5.41 -11.43
C ALA A 96 5.80 6.54 -10.59
N ARG A 97 5.42 7.80 -10.86
CA ARG A 97 6.01 9.03 -10.30
C ARG A 97 7.53 9.12 -10.40
N VAL A 98 8.11 8.32 -11.29
CA VAL A 98 9.56 8.20 -11.51
C VAL A 98 9.77 8.02 -13.00
N ALA A 99 10.60 8.87 -13.58
CA ALA A 99 10.93 8.81 -15.01
C ALA A 99 11.47 7.42 -15.36
N GLY A 100 11.01 6.88 -16.48
CA GLY A 100 11.41 5.56 -16.96
C GLY A 100 10.99 5.35 -18.41
N ARG A 101 11.60 4.37 -19.05
CA ARG A 101 11.24 3.98 -20.42
C ARG A 101 9.90 3.26 -20.40
N THR A 102 8.97 3.74 -21.22
CA THR A 102 7.67 3.12 -21.41
C THR A 102 7.38 2.82 -22.88
N THR A 103 6.58 1.78 -23.09
CA THR A 103 5.97 1.43 -24.38
C THR A 103 4.60 0.81 -24.12
N ALA A 104 3.66 0.90 -25.05
CA ALA A 104 2.40 0.17 -24.97
C ALA A 104 2.08 -0.51 -26.29
N VAL A 105 1.42 -1.66 -26.21
CA VAL A 105 0.98 -2.45 -27.38
C VAL A 105 -0.40 -3.03 -27.11
N CYS A 106 -1.33 -2.78 -28.02
CA CYS A 106 -2.64 -3.44 -28.09
C CYS A 106 -2.64 -4.36 -29.32
N PRO A 107 -2.27 -5.66 -29.18
CA PRO A 107 -1.91 -6.54 -30.32
C PRO A 107 -3.03 -6.75 -31.34
N HIS A 108 -4.28 -6.56 -30.93
CA HIS A 108 -5.46 -6.71 -31.80
C HIS A 108 -6.15 -5.37 -32.09
N GLY A 109 -5.50 -4.25 -31.74
CA GLY A 109 -6.11 -2.93 -31.74
C GLY A 109 -7.11 -2.75 -30.59
N VAL A 110 -7.68 -1.54 -30.50
CA VAL A 110 -8.78 -1.25 -29.59
C VAL A 110 -10.10 -1.20 -30.37
N THR A 111 -11.01 -2.13 -30.06
CA THR A 111 -12.31 -2.22 -30.71
C THR A 111 -13.21 -1.07 -30.27
N ARG A 112 -13.65 -0.23 -31.22
CA ARG A 112 -14.57 0.88 -30.98
C ARG A 112 -16.04 0.45 -31.08
N GLU A 113 -16.47 -0.33 -30.10
CA GLU A 113 -17.86 -0.77 -29.93
C GLU A 113 -18.26 -0.63 -28.46
N ALA A 114 -19.51 -0.26 -28.18
CA ALA A 114 -19.97 -0.06 -26.81
C ALA A 114 -19.75 -1.32 -25.97
N LYS A 115 -19.17 -1.15 -24.77
CA LYS A 115 -18.80 -2.24 -23.85
C LYS A 115 -17.74 -3.23 -24.36
N ALA A 116 -17.16 -3.01 -25.55
CA ALA A 116 -16.11 -3.87 -26.04
C ALA A 116 -14.85 -3.74 -25.16
N SER A 117 -14.20 -4.86 -24.89
CA SER A 117 -12.95 -4.93 -24.13
C SER A 117 -11.81 -5.37 -25.04
N SER A 118 -10.68 -4.68 -24.93
CA SER A 118 -9.45 -4.94 -25.68
C SER A 118 -8.30 -5.15 -24.69
N ALA A 119 -7.44 -6.12 -24.97
CA ALA A 119 -6.24 -6.37 -24.18
C ALA A 119 -5.10 -5.49 -24.69
N CYS A 120 -4.41 -4.82 -23.78
CA CYS A 120 -3.21 -4.07 -24.06
C CYS A 120 -2.14 -4.43 -23.03
N THR A 121 -0.88 -4.19 -23.35
CA THR A 121 0.25 -4.37 -22.44
C THR A 121 1.09 -3.11 -22.46
N VAL A 122 1.34 -2.57 -21.29
CA VAL A 122 2.24 -1.42 -21.10
C VAL A 122 3.50 -1.93 -20.43
N THR A 123 4.66 -1.51 -20.92
CA THR A 123 5.96 -1.87 -20.36
C THR A 123 6.55 -0.66 -19.66
N TYR A 124 7.11 -0.85 -18.46
CA TYR A 124 7.94 0.14 -17.76
C TYR A 124 9.27 -0.50 -17.38
N GLU A 125 10.39 0.03 -17.88
CA GLU A 125 11.73 -0.51 -17.62
C GLU A 125 11.85 -2.04 -17.83
N GLY A 126 11.16 -2.56 -18.85
CA GLY A 126 11.14 -3.99 -19.19
C GLY A 126 10.13 -4.84 -18.40
N VAL A 127 9.37 -4.24 -17.48
CA VAL A 127 8.29 -4.90 -16.74
C VAL A 127 6.97 -4.71 -17.47
N GLU A 128 6.32 -5.81 -17.84
CA GLU A 128 5.02 -5.81 -18.51
C GLU A 128 3.87 -5.74 -17.50
N ILE A 129 2.96 -4.78 -17.74
CA ILE A 129 1.72 -4.59 -17.01
C ILE A 129 0.56 -4.83 -17.99
N PRO A 130 -0.21 -5.91 -17.82
CA PRO A 130 -1.40 -6.14 -18.64
C PRO A 130 -2.52 -5.15 -18.27
N TYR A 131 -3.19 -4.62 -19.27
CA TYR A 131 -4.34 -3.73 -19.17
C TYR A 131 -5.54 -4.29 -19.91
N THR A 132 -6.71 -4.04 -19.34
CA THR A 132 -8.00 -4.19 -20.03
C THR A 132 -8.54 -2.81 -20.36
N VAL A 133 -8.71 -2.52 -21.65
CA VAL A 133 -9.32 -1.28 -22.14
C VAL A 133 -10.77 -1.57 -22.50
N THR A 134 -11.72 -0.89 -21.86
CA THR A 134 -13.15 -1.08 -22.09
C THR A 134 -13.77 0.21 -22.59
N ILE A 135 -14.45 0.15 -23.74
CA ILE A 135 -15.20 1.28 -24.29
C ILE A 135 -16.47 1.52 -23.47
N GLY A 136 -16.78 2.78 -23.23
CA GLY A 136 -17.95 3.21 -22.47
C GLY A 136 -19.26 2.66 -23.05
N GLU A 137 -20.23 2.41 -22.18
CA GLU A 137 -21.54 1.86 -22.57
C GLU A 137 -22.35 2.80 -23.45
N THR A 138 -22.10 4.10 -23.34
CA THR A 138 -22.79 5.17 -24.07
C THR A 138 -22.09 5.54 -25.36
N TYR A 139 -21.13 4.74 -25.83
CA TYR A 139 -20.41 5.02 -27.07
C TYR A 139 -21.34 4.95 -28.29
N GLU A 140 -21.36 6.03 -29.07
CA GLU A 140 -22.00 6.11 -30.38
C GLU A 140 -20.91 6.32 -31.46
N PRO A 141 -21.04 5.71 -32.66
CA PRO A 141 -20.03 5.83 -33.72
C PRO A 141 -19.70 7.26 -34.15
N ASP A 142 -20.67 8.16 -34.03
CA ASP A 142 -20.57 9.57 -34.42
C ASP A 142 -20.07 10.48 -33.27
N ASP A 143 -19.75 9.91 -32.10
CA ASP A 143 -19.21 10.67 -30.97
C ASP A 143 -17.85 11.27 -31.31
N VAL A 144 -17.70 12.56 -30.96
CA VAL A 144 -16.43 13.30 -31.09
C VAL A 144 -15.34 12.70 -30.19
N LEU A 145 -15.73 12.16 -29.03
CA LEU A 145 -14.84 11.53 -28.07
C LEU A 145 -15.29 10.09 -27.85
N THR A 146 -14.35 9.14 -27.94
CA THR A 146 -14.63 7.74 -27.58
C THR A 146 -14.33 7.58 -26.08
N PRO A 147 -15.33 7.52 -25.18
CA PRO A 147 -15.06 7.28 -23.78
C PRO A 147 -14.54 5.86 -23.62
N TYR A 148 -13.46 5.70 -22.85
CA TYR A 148 -12.95 4.40 -22.46
C TYR A 148 -12.42 4.43 -21.04
N ARG A 149 -12.30 3.24 -20.45
CA ARG A 149 -11.64 3.01 -19.17
C ARG A 149 -10.49 2.03 -19.40
N ALA A 150 -9.33 2.32 -18.85
CA ALA A 150 -8.19 1.42 -18.83
C ALA A 150 -7.99 0.90 -17.40
N GLU A 151 -7.90 -0.41 -17.24
CA GLU A 151 -7.70 -1.04 -15.93
C GLU A 151 -6.46 -1.92 -15.95
N PRO A 152 -5.45 -1.63 -15.12
CA PRO A 152 -4.31 -2.51 -14.98
C PRO A 152 -4.71 -3.78 -14.22
N GLN A 153 -4.28 -4.94 -14.72
CA GLN A 153 -4.48 -6.23 -14.05
C GLN A 153 -3.46 -6.46 -12.94
N LYS A 154 -2.33 -5.75 -12.98
CA LYS A 154 -1.27 -5.74 -11.96
C LYS A 154 -0.85 -4.31 -11.65
N ARG A 155 -0.34 -4.06 -10.45
CA ARG A 155 0.19 -2.75 -10.07
C ARG A 155 1.70 -2.69 -10.31
N LEU A 156 2.16 -1.53 -10.74
CA LEU A 156 3.59 -1.25 -10.87
C LEU A 156 4.14 -0.84 -9.50
N LEU A 157 5.16 -1.56 -9.04
CA LEU A 157 5.94 -1.22 -7.86
C LEU A 157 7.31 -0.72 -8.31
N VAL A 158 7.62 0.55 -8.05
CA VAL A 158 8.93 1.15 -8.37
C VAL A 158 9.72 1.33 -7.09
N ALA A 159 10.88 0.67 -6.96
CA ALA A 159 11.67 0.67 -5.71
C ALA A 159 11.97 2.09 -5.20
N ARG A 160 12.33 2.99 -6.10
CA ARG A 160 12.61 4.39 -5.75
C ARG A 160 11.39 5.11 -5.16
N ARG A 161 10.20 4.88 -5.70
CA ARG A 161 8.94 5.42 -5.16
C ARG A 161 8.63 4.82 -3.79
N VAL A 162 8.83 3.50 -3.62
CA VAL A 162 8.66 2.81 -2.33
C VAL A 162 9.56 3.44 -1.26
N HIS A 163 10.86 3.58 -1.53
CA HIS A 163 11.80 4.15 -0.56
C HIS A 163 11.46 5.61 -0.22
N HIS A 164 11.04 6.40 -1.22
CA HIS A 164 10.64 7.78 -1.02
C HIS A 164 9.43 7.88 -0.09
N GLU A 165 8.34 7.18 -0.41
CA GLU A 165 7.11 7.25 0.40
C GLU A 165 7.27 6.59 1.77
N PHE A 166 8.14 5.58 1.89
CA PHE A 166 8.50 5.02 3.20
C PHE A 166 9.22 6.06 4.07
N TRP A 167 10.18 6.78 3.47
CA TRP A 167 10.86 7.88 4.16
C TRP A 167 9.91 9.03 4.50
N GLU A 168 9.01 9.43 3.62
CA GLU A 168 8.03 10.49 3.92
C GLU A 168 7.12 10.11 5.09
N ARG A 169 6.77 8.82 5.21
CA ARG A 169 5.84 8.33 6.23
C ARG A 169 6.50 8.11 7.59
N PHE A 170 7.74 7.60 7.61
CA PHE A 170 8.40 7.14 8.83
C PHE A 170 9.74 7.82 9.11
N GLY A 171 10.25 8.61 8.17
CA GLY A 171 11.44 9.44 8.34
C GLY A 171 11.15 10.69 9.14
N GLY A 172 12.22 11.36 9.55
CA GLY A 172 12.17 12.63 10.29
C GLY A 172 12.24 12.50 11.81
N ASP A 173 12.00 11.32 12.36
CA ASP A 173 12.20 11.06 13.78
C ASP A 173 13.69 10.81 14.08
N ALA A 174 14.27 11.64 14.97
CA ALA A 174 15.62 11.42 15.47
C ALA A 174 15.71 10.04 16.15
N GLY A 175 16.77 9.28 15.84
CA GLY A 175 16.97 7.93 16.40
C GLY A 175 16.12 6.84 15.76
N THR A 176 15.57 7.06 14.54
CA THR A 176 14.91 6.02 13.75
C THR A 176 15.70 5.72 12.48
N GLU A 177 16.15 4.48 12.35
CA GLU A 177 16.75 3.96 11.13
C GLU A 177 15.69 3.29 10.26
N LEU A 178 15.72 3.54 8.96
CA LEU A 178 14.80 2.97 7.98
C LEU A 178 15.58 2.06 7.04
N SER A 179 15.04 0.88 6.76
CA SER A 179 15.62 -0.03 5.77
C SER A 179 14.54 -0.87 5.07
N CYS A 180 14.79 -1.28 3.85
CA CYS A 180 13.93 -2.16 3.06
C CYS A 180 14.71 -3.36 2.52
N ASP A 181 14.00 -4.40 2.12
CA ASP A 181 14.55 -5.48 1.30
C ASP A 181 15.08 -4.93 -0.03
N GLU A 182 15.86 -5.74 -0.74
CA GLU A 182 16.26 -5.41 -2.11
C GLU A 182 15.05 -5.54 -3.04
N ILE A 183 14.41 -4.41 -3.35
CA ILE A 183 13.31 -4.32 -4.31
C ILE A 183 13.91 -4.08 -5.71
N PRO A 184 13.51 -4.84 -6.74
CA PRO A 184 13.95 -4.57 -8.11
C PRO A 184 13.50 -3.17 -8.55
N VAL A 185 14.21 -2.58 -9.51
CA VAL A 185 13.95 -1.22 -10.02
C VAL A 185 12.45 -1.00 -10.31
N ALA A 186 11.81 -1.98 -10.94
CA ALA A 186 10.38 -2.07 -11.13
C ALA A 186 9.91 -3.53 -10.97
N ALA A 187 8.66 -3.73 -10.54
CA ALA A 187 8.01 -5.03 -10.51
C ALA A 187 6.50 -4.91 -10.78
N ALA A 188 5.93 -5.94 -11.40
CA ALA A 188 4.49 -6.11 -11.53
C ALA A 188 3.97 -6.95 -10.36
N VAL A 189 3.15 -6.36 -9.50
CA VAL A 189 2.64 -7.02 -8.29
C VAL A 189 1.11 -7.11 -8.31
N ASP A 190 0.55 -8.04 -7.55
CA ASP A 190 -0.90 -8.14 -7.39
C ASP A 190 -1.41 -6.95 -6.55
N GLY A 191 -2.47 -6.30 -7.02
CA GLY A 191 -2.99 -5.10 -6.38
C GLY A 191 -3.47 -5.37 -4.95
N SER A 192 -3.10 -4.49 -4.02
CA SER A 192 -3.44 -4.55 -2.58
C SER A 192 -2.93 -5.79 -1.83
N ALA A 193 -2.29 -6.74 -2.49
CA ALA A 193 -1.69 -7.91 -1.86
C ALA A 193 -0.22 -7.62 -1.47
N PRO A 194 0.31 -8.29 -0.43
CA PRO A 194 1.73 -8.20 -0.12
C PRO A 194 2.60 -8.62 -1.32
N SER A 195 3.53 -7.75 -1.71
CA SER A 195 4.44 -7.96 -2.84
C SER A 195 5.55 -8.98 -2.57
N GLY A 196 5.69 -9.43 -1.32
CA GLY A 196 6.81 -10.24 -0.85
C GLY A 196 8.00 -9.45 -0.33
N TYR A 197 8.02 -8.12 -0.52
CA TYR A 197 9.04 -7.23 0.04
C TYR A 197 8.60 -6.64 1.38
N THR A 198 9.57 -6.36 2.24
CA THR A 198 9.38 -5.70 3.52
C THR A 198 10.24 -4.46 3.67
N CYS A 199 9.73 -3.52 4.45
CA CYS A 199 10.49 -2.40 4.99
C CYS A 199 10.37 -2.43 6.51
N GLN A 200 11.31 -1.80 7.21
CA GLN A 200 11.31 -1.72 8.65
C GLN A 200 11.82 -0.39 9.17
N THR A 201 11.33 -0.05 10.36
CA THR A 201 11.87 1.01 11.19
C THR A 201 12.59 0.38 12.39
N VAL A 202 13.74 0.91 12.77
CA VAL A 202 14.48 0.50 13.97
C VAL A 202 14.72 1.76 14.80
N ARG A 203 14.17 1.79 16.01
CA ARG A 203 14.39 2.90 16.94
C ARG A 203 15.63 2.68 17.79
N ASP A 204 16.16 3.77 18.35
CA ASP A 204 17.14 3.74 19.43
C ASP A 204 16.73 2.74 20.52
N GLY A 205 17.65 1.86 20.88
CA GLY A 205 17.37 0.71 21.76
C GLY A 205 16.97 -0.58 21.03
N GLY A 206 16.95 -0.57 19.69
CA GLY A 206 16.84 -1.78 18.87
C GLY A 206 15.42 -2.29 18.64
N ALA A 207 14.40 -1.50 19.00
CA ALA A 207 13.01 -1.85 18.76
C ALA A 207 12.67 -1.72 17.27
N ALA A 208 12.47 -2.85 16.61
CA ALA A 208 12.15 -2.91 15.19
C ALA A 208 10.64 -3.06 14.94
N THR A 209 10.12 -2.39 13.92
CA THR A 209 8.76 -2.63 13.39
C THR A 209 8.87 -2.94 11.90
N ARG A 210 8.31 -4.08 11.48
CA ARG A 210 8.28 -4.50 10.07
C ARG A 210 6.95 -4.16 9.41
N TYR A 211 7.05 -3.87 8.11
CA TYR A 211 5.95 -3.53 7.23
C TYR A 211 6.06 -4.35 5.95
N THR A 212 4.97 -5.00 5.55
CA THR A 212 4.87 -5.53 4.19
C THR A 212 4.62 -4.41 3.21
N VAL A 213 5.27 -4.48 2.05
CA VAL A 213 5.04 -3.57 0.93
C VAL A 213 3.96 -4.13 0.02
N ALA A 214 2.95 -3.33 -0.31
CA ALA A 214 1.96 -3.61 -1.33
C ALA A 214 1.86 -2.41 -2.30
N ALA A 215 1.12 -2.56 -3.39
CA ALA A 215 0.79 -1.43 -4.28
C ALA A 215 -0.70 -1.42 -4.60
N ASP A 216 -1.32 -0.24 -4.59
CA ASP A 216 -2.68 -0.02 -5.03
C ASP A 216 -2.78 1.11 -6.06
N ALA A 217 -3.96 1.70 -6.23
CA ALA A 217 -4.17 2.79 -7.18
C ALA A 217 -3.50 4.10 -6.75
N ASP A 218 -3.28 4.29 -5.44
CA ASP A 218 -2.70 5.52 -4.89
C ASP A 218 -1.17 5.39 -4.78
N GLY A 219 -0.65 4.16 -4.68
CA GLY A 219 0.79 3.89 -4.72
C GLY A 219 1.24 2.77 -3.77
N PRO A 220 2.51 2.81 -3.35
CA PRO A 220 3.02 1.94 -2.30
C PRO A 220 2.23 2.04 -1.00
N ARG A 221 1.91 0.88 -0.42
CA ARG A 221 1.34 0.76 0.93
C ARG A 221 2.27 -0.03 1.85
N PHE A 222 2.20 0.32 3.13
CA PHE A 222 3.03 -0.24 4.18
C PHE A 222 2.13 -0.71 5.32
N ASP A 223 1.90 -2.02 5.39
CA ASP A 223 1.04 -2.64 6.40
C ASP A 223 1.91 -3.29 7.47
N ARG A 224 1.67 -2.96 8.74
CA ARG A 224 2.46 -3.49 9.86
C ARG A 224 2.28 -5.01 9.96
N VAL A 225 3.39 -5.74 10.05
CA VAL A 225 3.38 -7.16 10.36
C VAL A 225 2.98 -7.33 11.82
N GLN A 226 1.91 -8.07 12.09
CA GLN A 226 1.53 -8.46 13.45
C GLN A 226 2.27 -9.75 13.81
N ASP A 227 3.09 -9.68 14.87
CA ASP A 227 3.76 -10.83 15.48
C ASP A 227 2.83 -11.56 16.47
#